data_AF-A4BWG7-F1
#
_entry.id   AF-A4BWG7-F1
#
_cell.length_a   1.000
_cell.length_b   1.000
_cell.length_c   1.000
_cell.angle_alpha   90.00
_cell.angle_beta   90.00
_cell.angle_gamma   90.00
#
_symmetry.space_group_name_H-M   'P 1'
#
loop_
_entity.id
_entity.type
_entity.pdbx_description
1 polymer ?
#
loop_
_entity_poly.entity_id
_entity_poly.type
_entity_poly.pdbx_seq_one_letter_code
_entity_poly.pdbx_strand_id
1 'polypeptide(L)' 'MIIKGIVFIAKKIDELIQREISDEGLIKERLMALQLKFEMDEITVEEYDSQEDELLDLIENIRLNKENDQ' A
#
# COMPACT_ATOMS: atom_id res chain seq x y z
N MET A 1 -8.54 12.88 -16.05
CA MET A 1 -7.60 11.90 -16.66
C MET A 1 -6.68 11.38 -15.55
N ILE A 2 -7.15 10.44 -14.72
CA ILE A 2 -6.47 9.97 -13.48
C ILE A 2 -5.98 8.50 -13.61
N ILE A 3 -6.16 7.88 -14.78
CA ILE A 3 -5.96 6.43 -14.97
C ILE A 3 -4.47 6.01 -15.08
N LYS A 4 -3.51 6.95 -14.99
CA LYS A 4 -2.08 6.66 -15.20
C LYS A 4 -1.32 6.30 -13.91
N GLY A 5 -1.85 6.60 -12.73
CA GLY A 5 -1.19 6.28 -11.45
C GLY A 5 -1.32 4.80 -11.03
N ILE A 6 -2.50 4.21 -11.26
CA ILE A 6 -2.92 2.91 -10.71
C ILE A 6 -2.09 1.72 -11.27
N VAL A 7 -1.71 1.75 -12.55
CA VAL A 7 -0.97 0.64 -13.19
C VAL A 7 0.51 0.59 -12.78
N PHE A 8 1.09 1.72 -12.35
CA PHE A 8 2.51 1.76 -11.95
C PHE A 8 2.75 1.07 -10.61
N ILE A 9 1.82 1.21 -9.67
CA ILE A 9 1.93 0.62 -8.33
C ILE A 9 1.71 -0.89 -8.39
N ALA A 10 0.69 -1.36 -9.12
CA ALA A 10 0.39 -2.78 -9.26
C ALA A 10 1.57 -3.62 -9.82
N LYS A 11 2.31 -3.08 -10.80
CA LYS A 11 3.48 -3.78 -11.37
C LYS A 11 4.68 -3.86 -10.43
N LYS A 12 4.86 -2.87 -9.55
CA LYS A 12 5.92 -2.89 -8.53
C LYS A 12 5.62 -3.85 -7.38
N ILE A 13 4.33 -4.13 -7.15
CA ILE A 13 3.86 -5.03 -6.08
C ILE A 13 4.09 -6.49 -6.46
N ASP A 14 3.80 -6.90 -7.71
CA ASP A 14 3.88 -8.30 -8.15
C ASP A 14 5.31 -8.87 -8.12
N GLU A 15 6.33 -8.06 -8.42
CA GLU A 15 7.74 -8.50 -8.41
C GLU A 15 8.31 -8.75 -7.00
N LEU A 16 7.64 -8.29 -5.93
CA LEU A 16 8.15 -8.35 -4.55
C LEU A 16 7.46 -9.39 -3.66
N ILE A 17 6.28 -9.89 -4.05
CA ILE A 17 5.51 -10.89 -3.27
C ILE A 17 6.28 -12.21 -3.12
N GLN A 18 7.21 -12.52 -4.02
CA GLN A 18 7.90 -13.82 -4.02
C GLN A 18 8.97 -14.01 -2.94
N ARG A 19 9.33 -12.99 -2.13
CA ARG A 19 10.54 -13.13 -1.28
C ARG A 19 10.43 -12.95 0.22
N GLU A 20 9.53 -12.16 0.79
CA GLU A 20 9.55 -11.94 2.25
C GLU A 20 8.15 -11.74 2.83
N ILE A 21 7.74 -12.66 3.70
CA ILE A 21 6.66 -12.43 4.67
C ILE A 21 7.25 -11.47 5.73
N SER A 22 7.28 -10.18 5.42
CA SER A 22 7.72 -9.10 6.32
C SER A 22 6.50 -8.27 6.75
N ASP A 23 6.62 -7.46 7.81
CA ASP A 23 5.60 -6.52 8.26
C ASP A 23 5.11 -5.58 7.14
N GLU A 24 6.00 -5.29 6.18
CA GLU A 24 5.67 -4.55 4.95
C GLU A 24 4.75 -5.31 4.00
N GLY A 25 4.80 -6.65 3.99
CA GLY A 25 3.92 -7.50 3.20
C GLY A 25 2.47 -7.41 3.67
N LEU A 26 2.25 -7.40 4.99
CA LEU A 26 0.92 -7.28 5.58
C LEU A 26 0.29 -5.91 5.27
N ILE A 27 1.08 -4.83 5.29
CA ILE A 27 0.57 -3.49 4.95
C ILE A 27 0.25 -3.38 3.46
N LYS A 28 1.04 -4.03 2.59
CA LYS A 28 0.74 -4.11 1.15
C LYS A 28 -0.53 -4.88 0.85
N GLU A 29 -0.81 -5.97 1.58
CA GLU A 29 -2.11 -6.67 1.47
C GLU A 29 -3.28 -5.76 1.84
N ARG A 30 -3.12 -4.93 2.86
CA ARG A 30 -4.14 -3.95 3.26
C ARG A 30 -4.36 -2.86 2.20
N LEU A 31 -3.28 -2.38 1.57
CA LEU A 31 -3.39 -1.46 0.42
C LEU A 31 -4.14 -2.10 -0.75
N MET A 32 -3.88 -3.36 -1.08
CA MET A 32 -4.62 -4.07 -2.14
C MET A 32 -6.11 -4.22 -1.80
N ALA A 33 -6.44 -4.53 -0.54
CA ALA A 33 -7.83 -4.60 -0.11
C ALA A 33 -8.53 -3.23 -0.14
N LEU A 34 -7.82 -2.15 0.18
CA LEU A 34 -8.33 -0.78 0.12
C LEU A 34 -8.63 -0.37 -1.33
N GLN A 35 -7.72 -0.68 -2.26
CA GLN A 35 -7.90 -0.44 -3.69
C GLN A 35 -9.14 -1.16 -4.23
N LEU A 36 -9.35 -2.42 -3.85
CA LEU A 36 -10.54 -3.18 -4.27
C LEU A 36 -11.84 -2.54 -3.78
N LYS A 37 -11.87 -2.08 -2.53
CA LYS A 37 -13.06 -1.37 -1.98
C LYS A 37 -13.37 -0.09 -2.74
N PHE A 38 -12.32 0.67 -3.09
CA PHE A 38 -12.48 1.87 -3.89
C PHE A 38 -12.99 1.56 -5.30
N GLU A 39 -12.44 0.52 -5.95
CA GLU A 39 -12.90 0.06 -7.27
C GLU A 39 -14.34 -0.47 -7.27
N MET A 40 -14.81 -0.95 -6.12
CA MET A 40 -16.19 -1.39 -5.92
C MET A 40 -17.14 -0.25 -5.49
N ASP A 41 -16.66 1.00 -5.48
CA ASP A 41 -17.38 2.19 -4.97
C ASP A 41 -17.87 2.02 -3.52
N GLU A 42 -17.23 1.16 -2.72
CA GLU A 42 -17.56 0.93 -1.31
C GLU A 42 -17.01 2.03 -0.39
N ILE A 43 -16.01 2.77 -0.86
CA ILE A 43 -15.39 3.91 -0.16
C ILE A 43 -15.21 5.09 -1.12
N THR A 44 -15.24 6.31 -0.60
CA THR A 44 -14.99 7.51 -1.40
C THR A 44 -13.50 7.72 -1.68
N VAL A 45 -13.19 8.67 -2.57
CA VAL A 45 -11.81 9.09 -2.84
C VAL A 45 -11.17 9.64 -1.56
N GLU A 46 -11.89 10.45 -0.79
CA GLU A 46 -11.37 11.01 0.47
C GLU A 46 -11.07 9.92 1.52
N GLU A 47 -11.93 8.90 1.60
CA GLU A 47 -11.72 7.75 2.49
C GLU A 47 -10.57 6.86 2.02
N TYR A 48 -10.39 6.71 0.71
CA TYR A 48 -9.26 6.02 0.12
C TYR A 48 -7.95 6.75 0.44
N ASP A 49 -7.87 8.04 0.12
CA ASP A 49 -6.67 8.86 0.31
C ASP A 49 -6.24 8.87 1.79
N SER A 50 -7.18 9.08 2.72
CA SER A 50 -6.87 9.08 4.15
C SER A 50 -6.34 7.74 4.65
N GLN A 51 -6.89 6.62 4.17
CA GLN A 51 -6.45 5.28 4.58
C GLN A 51 -5.15 4.85 3.88
N GLU A 52 -4.93 5.32 2.65
CA GLU A 52 -3.68 5.10 1.92
C GLU A 52 -2.52 5.81 2.63
N ASP A 53 -2.70 7.07 3.01
CA ASP A 53 -1.70 7.84 3.76
C ASP A 53 -1.32 7.15 5.07
N GLU A 54 -2.29 6.69 5.86
CA GLU A 54 -2.04 5.95 7.11
C GLU A 54 -1.22 4.67 6.89
N LEU A 55 -1.52 3.91 5.82
CA LEU A 55 -0.80 2.68 5.49
C LEU A 55 0.62 2.98 5.00
N LEU A 56 0.82 4.07 4.25
CA LEU A 56 2.14 4.50 3.80
C LEU A 56 3.01 5.00 4.96
N ASP A 57 2.44 5.75 5.89
CA ASP A 57 3.11 6.20 7.12
C ASP A 57 3.58 4.99 7.96
N LEU A 58 2.78 3.92 8.02
CA LEU A 58 3.18 2.69 8.71
C LEU A 58 4.39 2.01 8.05
N ILE A 59 4.46 2.01 6.71
CA ILE A 59 5.62 1.47 5.97
C ILE A 59 6.85 2.32 6.25
N GLU A 60 6.72 3.65 6.24
CA GLU A 60 7.81 4.56 6.56
C GLU A 60 8.33 4.34 7.98
N ASN A 61 7.45 4.23 8.96
CA ASN A 61 7.83 3.93 10.34
C ASN A 61 8.54 2.59 10.48
N ILE A 62 8.08 1.53 9.80
CA ILE A 62 8.75 0.23 9.82
C ILE A 62 10.15 0.33 9.21
N ARG A 63 10.32 1.08 8.11
CA ARG A 63 11.63 1.29 7.50
C ARG A 63 12.58 2.05 8.41
N LEU A 64 12.11 3.14 9.00
CA LEU A 64 12.89 3.94 9.95
C LEU A 64 13.30 3.12 11.17
N ASN A 65 12.41 2.27 11.70
CA ASN A 65 12.74 1.39 12.82
C ASN A 65 13.76 0.31 12.42
N LYS A 66 13.65 -0.27 11.22
CA LYS A 66 14.64 -1.22 10.69
C LYS A 66 16.02 -0.58 10.45
N GLU A 67 16.08 0.70 10.09
CA GLU A 67 17.34 1.43 9.89
C GLU A 67 18.00 1.84 11.22
N ASN A 68 17.23 2.09 12.28
CA ASN A 68 17.76 2.43 13.61
C ASN A 68 18.26 1.23 14.43
N ASP A 69 17.87 0.00 14.04
CA ASP A 69 18.30 -1.26 14.65
C ASP A 69 19.54 -1.90 13.96
N GLN A 70 20.20 -1.20 13.03
CA GLN A 70 21.47 -1.59 12.38
C GLN A 70 22.68 -0.82 12.90
#